data_AF-A0A2S9GIA2-F1
#
_entry.id   AF-A0A2S9GIA2-F1
#
_cell.length_a   1.000
_cell.length_b   1.000
_cell.length_c   1.000
_cell.angle_alpha   90.00
_cell.angle_beta   90.00
_cell.angle_gamma   90.00
#
_symmetry.space_group_name_H-M   'P 1'
#
loop_
_entity.id
_entity.type
_entity.pdbx_description
1 polymer ?
#
loop_
_entity_poly.entity_id
_entity_poly.type
_entity_poly.pdbx_seq_one_letter_code
_entity_poly.pdbx_strand_id
1 'polypeptide(L)'
;TPAAFIAFDLLALDDTDYTSRPFVERRATLVDALAKAGPTFHVTPATTDVATAQRWFDEFEGAGLDGIIAKPLDGLYLPDKRAM
;
A
#
# COMPACT_ATOMS: atom_id res chain seq x y z
N THR A 1 1.67 -14.76 19.95
CA THR A 1 2.62 -13.69 19.56
C THR A 1 1.84 -12.43 19.26
N PRO A 2 2.39 -11.23 19.48
CA PRO A 2 1.67 -10.00 19.13
C PRO A 2 1.48 -9.91 17.62
N ALA A 3 0.29 -9.46 17.19
CA ALA A 3 0.00 -9.24 15.78
C ALA A 3 0.68 -7.96 15.28
N ALA A 4 1.08 -7.95 14.01
CA ALA A 4 1.53 -6.77 13.29
C ALA A 4 0.49 -6.39 12.23
N PHE A 5 0.27 -5.09 12.03
CA PHE A 5 -0.62 -4.55 11.02
C PHE A 5 0.20 -3.96 9.87
N ILE A 6 0.00 -4.48 8.65
CA ILE A 6 0.70 -4.03 7.45
C ILE A 6 -0.30 -3.29 6.55
N ALA A 7 -0.24 -1.97 6.54
CA ALA A 7 -1.14 -1.10 5.81
C ALA A 7 -0.72 -0.93 4.33
N PHE A 8 -1.70 -0.84 3.43
CA PHE A 8 -1.46 -0.72 1.99
C PHE A 8 -2.26 0.39 1.29
N ASP A 9 -3.29 0.94 1.92
CA ASP A 9 -4.10 2.05 1.41
C ASP A 9 -4.73 2.83 2.57
N LEU A 10 -5.24 4.02 2.30
CA LEU A 10 -5.97 4.88 3.24
C LEU A 10 -7.25 5.37 2.57
N LEU A 11 -8.39 5.05 3.18
CA LEU A 11 -9.72 5.40 2.64
C LEU A 11 -10.30 6.66 3.27
N ALA A 12 -9.89 6.99 4.49
CA ALA A 12 -10.28 8.21 5.19
C ALA A 12 -9.21 8.61 6.20
N LEU A 13 -9.15 9.90 6.50
CA LEU A 13 -8.39 10.46 7.62
C LEU A 13 -9.22 11.56 8.27
N ASP A 14 -9.47 11.43 9.57
CA ASP A 14 -10.45 12.24 10.30
C ASP A 14 -11.81 12.23 9.57
N ASP A 15 -12.38 13.39 9.27
CA ASP A 15 -13.65 13.53 8.54
C ASP A 15 -13.48 13.55 7.00
N THR A 16 -12.25 13.36 6.50
CA THR A 16 -11.97 13.45 5.07
C THR A 16 -12.03 12.08 4.41
N ASP A 17 -12.94 11.94 3.44
CA ASP A 17 -12.98 10.80 2.53
C ASP A 17 -11.88 10.92 1.45
N TYR A 18 -11.13 9.84 1.25
CA TYR A 18 -10.06 9.71 0.26
C TYR A 18 -10.41 8.74 -0.87
N THR A 19 -11.54 8.05 -0.84
CA THR A 19 -11.88 7.00 -1.82
C THR A 19 -11.93 7.51 -3.27
N SER A 20 -12.37 8.76 -3.47
CA SER A 20 -12.41 9.41 -4.78
C SER A 20 -11.09 10.09 -5.19
N ARG A 21 -10.01 9.92 -4.42
CA ARG A 21 -8.69 10.51 -4.72
C ARG A 21 -7.74 9.52 -5.39
N PRO A 22 -6.79 9.99 -6.21
CA PRO A 22 -5.71 9.17 -6.77
C PRO A 22 -4.94 8.34 -5.73
N PHE A 23 -4.53 7.12 -6.07
CA PHE A 23 -3.74 6.25 -5.18
C PHE A 23 -2.47 6.93 -4.65
N VAL A 24 -1.78 7.72 -5.47
CA VAL A 24 -0.58 8.44 -5.05
C VAL A 24 -0.83 9.38 -3.87
N GLU A 25 -1.98 10.05 -3.83
CA GLU A 25 -2.37 10.92 -2.71
C GLU A 25 -2.70 10.09 -1.47
N ARG A 26 -3.53 9.06 -1.62
CA ARG A 26 -3.91 8.17 -0.50
C ARG A 26 -2.69 7.52 0.14
N ARG A 27 -1.73 7.09 -0.69
CA ARG A 27 -0.46 6.49 -0.28
C ARG A 27 0.41 7.46 0.50
N ALA A 28 0.58 8.69 0.03
CA ALA A 28 1.35 9.71 0.73
C ALA A 28 0.74 10.00 2.11
N THR A 29 -0.58 10.20 2.16
CA THR A 29 -1.31 10.43 3.43
C THR A 29 -1.18 9.24 4.39
N LEU A 30 -1.22 8.00 3.90
CA LEU A 30 -1.00 6.80 4.73
C LEU A 30 0.38 6.80 5.39
N VAL A 31 1.43 7.08 4.61
CA VAL A 31 2.81 7.09 5.10
C VAL A 31 2.97 8.14 6.20
N ASP A 32 2.44 9.35 5.97
CA ASP A 32 2.52 10.43 6.95
C ASP A 32 1.73 10.10 8.22
N ALA A 33 0.52 9.56 8.09
CA ALA A 33 -0.33 9.19 9.23
C ALA A 33 0.29 8.10 10.11
N LEU A 34 1.02 7.14 9.51
CA LEU A 34 1.67 6.04 10.23
C LEU A 34 3.13 6.31 10.61
N ALA A 35 3.72 7.45 10.25
CA ALA A 35 5.12 7.76 10.53
C ALA A 35 5.49 7.72 12.04
N LYS A 36 4.49 7.92 12.91
CA LYS A 36 4.63 7.87 14.38
C LYS A 36 3.84 6.72 15.01
N ALA A 37 3.27 5.83 14.19
CA ALA A 37 2.63 4.65 14.71
C ALA A 37 3.71 3.71 15.28
N GLY A 38 3.43 3.14 16.45
CA GLY A 38 4.39 2.29 17.16
C GLY A 38 4.86 1.07 16.36
N PRO A 39 5.70 0.20 16.95
CA PRO A 39 6.44 -0.84 16.23
C PRO A 39 5.57 -1.96 15.64
N THR A 40 4.26 -1.97 15.89
CA THR A 40 3.30 -2.97 15.39
C THR A 40 2.62 -2.53 14.09
N PHE A 41 2.79 -1.28 13.65
CA PHE A 41 2.18 -0.75 12.44
C PHE A 41 3.25 -0.50 11.39
N HIS A 42 3.05 -1.06 10.21
CA HIS A 42 3.97 -0.94 9.09
C HIS A 42 3.21 -0.53 7.84
N VAL A 43 3.90 0.16 6.93
CA VAL A 43 3.39 0.40 5.58
C VAL A 43 4.08 -0.60 4.66
N THR A 44 3.31 -1.25 3.79
CA THR A 44 3.83 -2.10 2.71
C THR A 44 4.94 -1.37 1.94
N PRO A 45 6.06 -2.01 1.55
CA PRO A 45 7.01 -1.37 0.63
C PRO A 45 6.35 -1.11 -0.74
N ALA A 46 6.75 -0.04 -1.41
CA ALA A 46 6.27 0.30 -2.75
C ALA A 46 7.39 0.96 -3.56
N THR A 47 7.38 0.76 -4.87
CA THR A 47 8.34 1.33 -5.82
C THR A 47 7.64 1.70 -7.12
N THR A 48 8.14 2.72 -7.80
CA THR A 48 7.80 3.05 -9.19
C THR A 48 8.86 2.57 -10.18
N ASP A 49 9.98 2.03 -9.69
CA ASP A 49 11.05 1.46 -10.50
C ASP A 49 10.76 -0.02 -10.82
N VAL A 50 10.60 -0.29 -12.12
CA VAL A 50 10.34 -1.64 -12.65
C VAL A 50 11.49 -2.60 -12.33
N ALA A 51 12.74 -2.14 -12.34
CA ALA A 51 13.87 -3.03 -12.02
C ALA A 51 13.84 -3.47 -10.56
N THR A 52 13.46 -2.58 -9.66
CA THR A 52 13.24 -2.91 -8.24
C THR A 52 12.05 -3.85 -8.05
N ALA A 53 10.95 -3.62 -8.76
CA ALA A 53 9.81 -4.53 -8.71
C ALA A 53 10.19 -5.94 -9.20
N GLN A 54 10.91 -6.07 -10.31
CA GLN A 54 11.33 -7.39 -10.80
C GLN A 54 12.20 -8.12 -9.79
N ARG A 55 13.17 -7.45 -9.16
CA ARG A 55 13.99 -8.06 -8.09
C ARG A 55 13.14 -8.54 -6.93
N TRP A 56 12.15 -7.76 -6.49
CA TRP A 56 11.27 -8.19 -5.42
C TRP A 56 10.46 -9.43 -5.79
N PHE A 57 9.99 -9.51 -7.05
CA PHE A 57 9.25 -10.66 -7.54
C PHE A 57 10.12 -11.92 -7.51
N ASP A 58 11.35 -11.83 -8.03
CA ASP A 58 12.26 -12.98 -8.15
C ASP A 58 12.82 -13.43 -6.78
N GLU A 59 13.19 -12.48 -5.91
CA GLU A 59 13.89 -12.78 -4.65
C GLU A 59 12.95 -13.22 -3.53
N PHE A 60 11.69 -12.76 -3.52
CA PHE A 60 10.78 -13.00 -2.39
C PHE A 60 9.71 -14.07 -2.63
N GLU A 61 9.61 -14.65 -3.83
CA GLU A 61 8.68 -15.75 -4.16
C GLU A 61 8.86 -17.00 -3.25
N GLY A 62 10.00 -17.11 -2.54
CA GLY A 62 10.26 -18.16 -1.54
C GLY A 62 10.20 -17.72 -0.07
N ALA A 63 10.05 -16.42 0.21
CA ALA A 63 10.09 -15.86 1.56
C ALA A 63 8.71 -15.76 2.23
N GLY A 64 7.68 -16.37 1.63
CA GLY A 64 6.29 -16.28 2.08
C GLY A 64 5.54 -15.06 1.53
N LEU A 65 6.03 -14.44 0.46
CA LEU A 65 5.30 -13.43 -0.31
C LEU A 65 4.79 -14.04 -1.61
N ASP A 66 3.49 -13.91 -1.88
CA ASP A 66 2.83 -14.51 -3.05
C ASP A 66 3.15 -13.80 -4.39
N GLY A 67 3.76 -12.61 -4.34
CA GLY A 67 4.14 -11.82 -5.51
C GLY A 67 3.96 -10.31 -5.32
N ILE A 68 3.70 -9.60 -6.43
CA ILE A 68 3.57 -8.14 -6.46
C ILE A 68 2.18 -7.72 -6.89
N ILE A 69 1.67 -6.67 -6.25
CA ILE A 69 0.45 -5.96 -6.68
C ILE A 69 0.86 -4.65 -7.37
N ALA A 70 0.59 -4.55 -8.66
CA ALA A 70 0.68 -3.29 -9.40
C ALA A 70 -0.65 -2.52 -9.28
N LYS A 71 -0.58 -1.20 -9.12
CA LYS A 71 -1.74 -0.30 -9.05
C LYS A 71 -1.46 0.98 -9.85
N PRO A 72 -2.39 1.49 -10.67
CA PRO A 72 -2.29 2.81 -11.27
C PRO A 72 -2.17 3.88 -10.21
N LEU A 73 -1.25 4.82 -10.44
CA LEU A 73 -0.99 5.92 -9.50
C LEU A 73 -2.18 6.89 -9.39
N ASP A 74 -2.95 7.01 -10.47
CA ASP A 74 -4.17 7.81 -10.59
C ASP A 74 -5.45 7.02 -10.30
N GLY A 75 -5.34 5.72 -10.00
CA GLY A 75 -6.47 4.84 -9.72
C GLY A 75 -7.24 5.26 -8.46
N LEU A 76 -8.56 5.37 -8.58
CA LEU A 76 -9.47 5.62 -7.45
C LEU A 76 -9.72 4.32 -6.66
N TYR A 77 -10.18 4.45 -5.41
CA TYR A 77 -10.65 3.29 -4.68
C TYR A 77 -12.07 2.96 -5.11
N LEU A 78 -12.26 1.77 -5.71
CA LEU A 78 -13.56 1.30 -6.19
C LEU A 78 -14.02 0.12 -5.32
N PRO A 79 -14.88 0.35 -4.32
CA PRO A 79 -15.37 -0.71 -3.44
C PRO A 79 -16.05 -1.82 -4.25
N ASP A 80 -15.76 -3.08 -3.89
CA ASP A 80 -16.37 -4.26 -4.51
C ASP A 80 -16.13 -4.37 -6.02
N LYS A 81 -15.01 -3.81 -6.52
CA LYS A 81 -14.60 -3.92 -7.93
C LYS A 81 -13.25 -4.59 -8.07
N ARG A 82 -13.12 -5.44 -9.09
CA ARG A 82 -11.85 -5.80 -9.70
C ARG A 82 -11.54 -4.76 -10.77
N ALA A 83 -10.79 -3.74 -10.39
CA ALA A 83 -10.21 -2.76 -11.30
C ALA A 83 -8.72 -3.04 -11.49
N MET A 84 -8.08 -2.31 -12.41
CA MET A 84 -6.63 -2.32 -12.53
C MET A 84 -6.06 -1.17 -11.74
#